data_AF-A0A1S8XAI0-F1
#
_entry.id   AF-A0A1S8XAI0-F1
#
_cell.length_a   1.000
_cell.length_b   1.000
_cell.length_c   1.000
_cell.angle_alpha   90.00
_cell.angle_beta   90.00
_cell.angle_gamma   90.00
#
_symmetry.space_group_name_H-M   'P 1'
#
loop_
_entity.id
_entity.type
_entity.pdbx_description
1 polymer ?
#
loop_
_entity_poly.entity_id
_entity_poly.type
_entity_poly.pdbx_seq_one_letter_code
_entity_poly.pdbx_strand_id
1 'polypeptide(L)'
;FSDFHIYKKRLHPRYLYKLLSEAKQVLASRPNIQRASTSISKQITVVGDLHGQLADLQTILHKNGLPDVTNPYIFNGDFVDRGRCSVETMVIILTLMLLRPTAVYLNRGNHEDYYVNCQYGFVKEIQKKYKSQAGPIVKCFTDLFRYLPLATIINDKMLVTHGGISSEMDLTVLKSLDRTAYQDLLWSDPVAQMGTRPNELRGLGCFFGPDVSKAFLQKMNLQLLIRSHECRPEGFEWMHENRVLTIFSASNYYTEGSNKGAYAKILSDGTVHPVQFTVSGGRKHKSMRQRINSAEEAALMDLKKKIVVHSDELLKEFHAADPDRTGQITLSAWITAMQNVLELKLPWRTLQPRLTDTAKEKHMVLYGTMFEKTKVSNSLTKAPAPLTEELYKQRDTLEGIFRAMDKDGSGHISLAEFQAACLRLPNRAHIDEKSISDMARSIDLNKDGEIDFNEFLEAFRLAELEVGKREQDSEDVYFED
;
A
#
# COMPACT_ATOMS: atom_id res chain seq x y z
N PHE A 1 4.64 -4.18 27.39
CA PHE A 1 4.36 -4.32 25.93
C PHE A 1 5.07 -5.50 25.27
N SER A 2 6.13 -6.07 25.87
CA SER A 2 6.83 -7.27 25.39
C SER A 2 5.97 -8.54 25.33
N ASP A 3 4.93 -8.66 26.17
CA ASP A 3 4.12 -9.89 26.26
C ASP A 3 3.03 -10.05 25.19
N PHE A 4 2.72 -9.00 24.41
CA PHE A 4 1.73 -9.11 23.33
C PHE A 4 2.25 -9.90 22.12
N HIS A 5 3.57 -10.03 21.97
CA HIS A 5 4.19 -10.78 20.87
C HIS A 5 4.25 -12.30 21.11
N ILE A 6 4.04 -12.75 22.35
CA ILE A 6 4.43 -14.12 22.73
C ILE A 6 3.31 -15.16 22.50
N TYR A 7 2.04 -14.76 22.35
CA TYR A 7 0.96 -15.75 22.39
C TYR A 7 -0.01 -15.87 21.20
N LYS A 8 0.03 -15.02 20.17
CA LYS A 8 -0.99 -15.04 19.09
C LYS A 8 -2.43 -15.16 19.66
N LYS A 9 -2.66 -14.63 20.87
CA LYS A 9 -3.91 -14.79 21.60
C LYS A 9 -4.84 -13.67 21.17
N ARG A 10 -5.91 -14.03 20.48
CA ARG A 10 -7.02 -13.13 20.15
C ARG A 10 -7.80 -12.77 21.42
N LEU A 11 -8.26 -11.52 21.51
CA LEU A 11 -9.19 -11.12 22.57
C LEU A 11 -10.47 -11.97 22.47
N HIS A 12 -11.01 -12.44 23.58
CA HIS A 12 -12.25 -13.21 23.55
C HIS A 12 -13.42 -12.33 23.04
N PRO A 13 -14.32 -12.84 22.16
CA PRO A 13 -15.42 -12.06 21.59
C PRO A 13 -16.23 -11.27 22.63
N ARG A 14 -16.55 -11.90 23.77
CA ARG A 14 -17.24 -11.24 24.90
C ARG A 14 -16.59 -9.91 25.33
N TYR A 15 -15.27 -9.88 25.45
CA TYR A 15 -14.54 -8.68 25.86
C TYR A 15 -14.44 -7.67 24.72
N LEU A 16 -14.30 -8.15 23.48
CA LEU A 16 -14.34 -7.28 22.31
C LEU A 16 -15.70 -6.56 22.18
N TYR A 17 -16.81 -7.28 22.33
CA TYR A 17 -18.14 -6.67 22.31
C TYR A 17 -18.31 -5.62 23.40
N LYS A 18 -17.87 -5.92 24.63
CA LYS A 18 -17.91 -4.95 25.72
C LYS A 18 -17.10 -3.70 25.37
N LEU A 19 -15.87 -3.86 24.92
CA LEU A 19 -15.01 -2.74 24.54
C LEU A 19 -15.64 -1.87 23.45
N LEU A 20 -16.15 -2.48 22.38
CA LEU A 20 -16.78 -1.75 21.28
C LEU A 20 -18.05 -1.03 21.72
N SER A 21 -18.84 -1.64 22.62
CA SER A 21 -20.05 -1.01 23.15
C SER A 21 -19.73 0.23 23.99
N GLU A 22 -18.76 0.15 24.90
CA GLU A 22 -18.33 1.29 25.73
C GLU A 22 -17.71 2.40 24.87
N ALA A 23 -16.83 2.03 23.93
CA ALA A 23 -16.21 2.97 23.00
C ALA A 23 -17.25 3.70 22.14
N LYS A 24 -18.26 2.98 21.65
CA LYS A 24 -19.37 3.57 20.88
C LYS A 24 -20.09 4.65 21.71
N GLN A 25 -20.39 4.40 22.98
CA GLN A 25 -21.07 5.38 23.84
C GLN A 25 -20.26 6.68 23.97
N VAL A 26 -18.95 6.56 24.21
CA VAL A 26 -18.04 7.72 24.33
C VAL A 26 -17.92 8.48 23.00
N LEU A 27 -17.80 7.77 21.87
CA LEU A 27 -17.69 8.40 20.55
C LEU A 27 -18.99 9.09 20.13
N ALA A 28 -20.14 8.49 20.47
CA ALA A 28 -21.45 9.05 20.20
C ALA A 28 -21.70 10.37 20.95
N SER A 29 -21.12 10.54 22.14
CA SER A 29 -21.25 11.79 22.91
C SER A 29 -20.27 12.89 22.47
N ARG A 30 -19.24 12.57 21.67
CA ARG A 30 -18.28 13.56 21.15
C ARG A 30 -18.92 14.35 20.00
N PRO A 31 -18.52 15.61 19.75
CA PRO A 31 -18.96 16.39 18.59
C PRO A 31 -18.27 15.93 17.29
N ASN A 32 -18.76 16.39 16.14
CA ASN A 32 -18.12 16.11 14.84
C ASN A 32 -16.70 16.71 14.75
N ILE A 33 -16.53 17.90 15.31
CA ILE A 33 -15.25 18.59 15.42
C ILE A 33 -14.86 18.66 16.88
N GLN A 34 -13.82 17.91 17.26
CA GLN A 34 -13.25 17.95 18.61
C GLN A 34 -12.39 19.20 18.80
N ARG A 35 -12.22 19.63 20.05
CA ARG A 35 -11.31 20.71 20.43
C ARG A 35 -10.23 20.14 21.33
N ALA A 36 -8.98 20.35 20.95
CA ALA A 36 -7.80 19.97 21.72
C ALA A 36 -7.00 21.22 22.07
N SER A 37 -6.35 21.21 23.23
CA SER A 37 -5.49 22.31 23.68
C SER A 37 -4.16 21.79 24.19
N THR A 38 -3.09 22.51 23.86
CA THR A 38 -1.74 22.25 24.40
C THR A 38 -1.43 23.12 25.61
N SER A 39 -2.38 23.90 26.11
CA SER A 39 -2.16 24.84 27.24
C SER A 39 -1.62 24.16 28.51
N ILE A 40 -2.15 22.96 28.82
CA ILE A 40 -1.77 22.14 29.98
C ILE A 40 -0.54 21.28 29.66
N SER A 41 -0.64 20.43 28.64
CA SER A 41 0.38 19.44 28.29
C SER A 41 1.65 20.04 27.67
N LYS A 42 1.59 21.31 27.24
CA LYS A 42 2.60 22.01 26.41
C LYS A 42 2.84 21.39 25.03
N GLN A 43 2.21 20.26 24.73
CA GLN A 43 2.31 19.58 23.45
C GLN A 43 1.12 18.64 23.18
N ILE A 44 0.90 18.28 21.92
CA ILE A 44 -0.01 17.20 21.52
C ILE A 44 0.58 16.46 20.32
N THR A 45 0.38 15.14 20.27
CA THR A 45 0.92 14.30 19.20
C THR A 45 -0.17 13.96 18.19
N VAL A 46 0.09 14.15 16.90
CA VAL A 46 -0.77 13.71 15.80
C VAL A 46 -0.15 12.48 15.14
N VAL A 47 -0.90 11.38 15.11
CA VAL A 47 -0.56 10.12 14.45
C VAL A 47 -1.47 9.99 13.23
N GLY A 48 -0.89 9.77 12.06
CA GLY A 48 -1.62 9.50 10.82
C GLY A 48 -2.00 8.04 10.68
N ASP A 49 -2.09 7.59 9.43
CA ASP A 49 -2.55 6.25 9.07
C ASP A 49 -1.68 5.16 9.70
N LEU A 50 -2.31 4.09 10.17
CA LEU A 50 -1.65 2.94 10.78
C LEU A 50 -1.91 1.63 10.04
N HIS A 51 -3.04 1.52 9.33
CA HIS A 51 -3.38 0.39 8.46
C HIS A 51 -3.07 -0.99 9.07
N GLY A 52 -3.52 -1.22 10.31
CA GLY A 52 -3.30 -2.49 11.00
C GLY A 52 -1.83 -2.89 11.23
N GLN A 53 -0.88 -1.94 11.17
CA GLN A 53 0.54 -2.15 11.48
C GLN A 53 0.81 -1.97 12.98
N LEU A 54 0.46 -2.99 13.76
CA LEU A 54 0.58 -2.97 15.22
C LEU A 54 2.00 -2.65 15.72
N ALA A 55 3.04 -3.11 15.02
CA ALA A 55 4.43 -2.86 15.42
C ALA A 55 4.82 -1.38 15.31
N ASP A 56 4.27 -0.66 14.32
CA ASP A 56 4.46 0.79 14.20
C ASP A 56 3.76 1.53 15.34
N LEU A 57 2.49 1.19 15.63
CA LEU A 57 1.78 1.74 16.78
C LEU A 57 2.56 1.52 18.09
N GLN A 58 3.07 0.31 18.32
CA GLN A 58 3.87 0.00 19.50
C GLN A 58 5.17 0.80 19.53
N THR A 59 5.81 1.02 18.38
CA THR A 59 7.02 1.83 18.28
C THR A 59 6.75 3.30 18.63
N ILE A 60 5.64 3.86 18.13
CA ILE A 60 5.20 5.22 18.47
C ILE A 60 4.95 5.34 19.97
N LEU A 61 4.18 4.44 20.55
CA LEU A 61 3.84 4.44 21.98
C LEU A 61 5.07 4.20 22.87
N HIS A 62 6.04 3.41 22.40
CA HIS A 62 7.27 3.16 23.13
C HIS A 62 8.21 4.38 23.10
N LYS A 63 8.40 4.99 21.93
CA LYS A 63 9.33 6.10 21.74
C LYS A 63 8.78 7.44 22.24
N ASN A 64 7.49 7.70 22.04
CA ASN A 64 6.85 8.98 22.41
C ASN A 64 6.07 8.90 23.72
N GLY A 65 6.05 7.74 24.38
CA GLY A 65 5.31 7.50 25.61
C GLY A 65 3.84 7.14 25.38
N LEU A 66 3.16 6.72 26.45
CA LEU A 66 1.73 6.43 26.38
C LEU A 66 0.90 7.72 26.45
N PRO A 67 -0.34 7.70 25.95
CA PRO A 67 -1.27 8.79 26.13
C PRO A 67 -1.52 9.08 27.61
N ASP A 68 -1.40 10.35 27.96
CA ASP A 68 -1.68 10.88 29.29
C ASP A 68 -2.10 12.35 29.17
N VAL A 69 -2.63 12.95 30.25
CA VAL A 69 -2.99 14.38 30.25
C VAL A 69 -1.80 15.29 29.94
N THR A 70 -0.57 14.83 30.21
CA THR A 70 0.69 15.51 29.86
C THR A 70 1.23 15.13 28.47
N ASN A 71 0.67 14.09 27.84
CA ASN A 71 1.08 13.58 26.54
C ASN A 71 -0.14 13.17 25.70
N PRO A 72 -0.98 14.12 25.26
CA PRO A 72 -2.19 13.81 24.51
C PRO A 72 -1.90 13.41 23.06
N TYR A 73 -2.81 12.62 22.47
CA TYR A 73 -2.73 12.06 21.13
C TYR A 73 -3.99 12.34 20.31
N ILE A 74 -3.82 12.66 19.03
CA ILE A 74 -4.85 12.63 18.00
C ILE A 74 -4.45 11.51 17.02
N PHE A 75 -5.28 10.49 16.90
CA PHE A 75 -5.14 9.46 15.86
C PHE A 75 -6.06 9.81 14.69
N ASN A 76 -5.48 10.07 13.53
CA ASN A 76 -6.14 10.75 12.42
C ASN A 76 -6.67 9.79 11.34
N GLY A 77 -7.44 8.78 11.75
CA GLY A 77 -8.09 7.83 10.86
C GLY A 77 -7.18 6.72 10.32
N ASP A 78 -7.77 5.82 9.55
CA ASP A 78 -7.12 4.70 8.85
C ASP A 78 -6.34 3.79 9.80
N PHE A 79 -7.07 3.30 10.81
CA PHE A 79 -6.55 2.37 11.81
C PHE A 79 -6.49 0.94 11.28
N VAL A 80 -7.36 0.61 10.32
CA VAL A 80 -7.64 -0.75 9.83
C VAL A 80 -7.30 -0.92 8.35
N ASP A 81 -7.52 -2.15 7.85
CA ASP A 81 -7.20 -2.62 6.51
C ASP A 81 -5.71 -2.67 6.18
N ARG A 82 -5.39 -3.35 5.06
CA ARG A 82 -4.03 -3.56 4.48
C ARG A 82 -3.11 -4.42 5.35
N GLY A 83 -2.85 -4.02 6.59
CA GLY A 83 -2.10 -4.77 7.57
C GLY A 83 -2.87 -5.96 8.16
N ARG A 84 -2.18 -6.77 8.95
CA ARG A 84 -2.71 -8.05 9.48
C ARG A 84 -3.22 -7.98 10.92
N CYS A 85 -3.02 -6.83 11.57
CA CYS A 85 -3.30 -6.63 12.98
C CYS A 85 -4.29 -5.47 13.21
N SER A 86 -5.23 -5.26 12.28
CA SER A 86 -6.22 -4.18 12.34
C SER A 86 -7.09 -4.27 13.60
N VAL A 87 -7.53 -5.48 13.97
CA VAL A 87 -8.33 -5.67 15.19
C VAL A 87 -7.52 -5.28 16.42
N GLU A 88 -6.27 -5.71 16.52
CA GLU A 88 -5.40 -5.40 17.66
C GLU A 88 -5.06 -3.91 17.73
N THR A 89 -4.73 -3.29 16.60
CA THR A 89 -4.49 -1.84 16.49
C THR A 89 -5.70 -1.07 16.99
N MET A 90 -6.90 -1.37 16.49
CA MET A 90 -8.11 -0.67 16.89
C MET A 90 -8.47 -0.92 18.36
N VAL A 91 -8.33 -2.16 18.85
CA VAL A 91 -8.58 -2.50 20.27
C VAL A 91 -7.66 -1.71 21.20
N ILE A 92 -6.37 -1.58 20.88
CA ILE A 92 -5.42 -0.83 21.70
C ILE A 92 -5.79 0.65 21.71
N ILE A 93 -6.05 1.25 20.54
CA ILE A 93 -6.41 2.66 20.44
C ILE A 93 -7.70 2.97 21.20
N LEU A 94 -8.75 2.14 21.03
CA LEU A 94 -10.00 2.29 21.78
C LEU A 94 -9.80 2.12 23.29
N THR A 95 -8.94 1.19 23.71
CA THR A 95 -8.64 0.99 25.13
C THR A 95 -7.93 2.22 25.71
N LEU A 96 -6.95 2.77 25.01
CA LEU A 96 -6.27 4.00 25.41
C LEU A 96 -7.26 5.18 25.51
N MET A 97 -8.20 5.28 24.56
CA MET A 97 -9.26 6.29 24.61
C MET A 97 -10.17 6.13 25.82
N LEU A 98 -10.60 4.92 26.14
CA LEU A 98 -11.46 4.68 27.31
C LEU A 98 -10.72 4.92 28.64
N LEU A 99 -9.42 4.61 28.71
CA LEU A 99 -8.61 4.85 29.91
C LEU A 99 -8.21 6.32 30.11
N ARG A 100 -8.12 7.08 29.01
CA ARG A 100 -7.69 8.48 28.98
C ARG A 100 -8.58 9.31 28.02
N PRO A 101 -9.88 9.46 28.33
CA PRO A 101 -10.85 10.05 27.40
C PRO A 101 -10.60 11.52 27.08
N THR A 102 -9.86 12.24 27.93
CA THR A 102 -9.46 13.64 27.73
C THR A 102 -8.11 13.79 27.01
N ALA A 103 -7.34 12.71 26.84
CA ALA A 103 -6.02 12.75 26.23
C ALA A 103 -5.92 12.01 24.89
N VAL A 104 -6.97 11.29 24.48
CA VAL A 104 -6.98 10.55 23.20
C VAL A 104 -8.17 10.98 22.37
N TYR A 105 -7.86 11.61 21.24
CA TYR A 105 -8.79 12.04 20.21
C TYR A 105 -8.68 11.11 19.01
N LEU A 106 -9.82 10.69 18.48
CA LEU A 106 -9.89 9.88 17.26
C LEU A 106 -10.62 10.69 16.20
N ASN A 107 -10.05 10.76 14.99
CA ASN A 107 -10.77 11.19 13.81
C ASN A 107 -11.05 9.97 12.92
N ARG A 108 -12.10 10.05 12.10
CA ARG A 108 -12.46 9.03 11.11
C ARG A 108 -11.57 9.14 9.88
N GLY A 109 -11.06 8.01 9.39
CA GLY A 109 -10.47 7.90 8.06
C GLY A 109 -11.43 7.26 7.06
N ASN A 110 -11.02 7.19 5.80
CA ASN A 110 -11.85 6.60 4.76
C ASN A 110 -11.91 5.06 4.87
N HIS A 111 -10.91 4.43 5.50
CA HIS A 111 -10.92 2.99 5.78
C HIS A 111 -11.82 2.60 6.96
N GLU A 112 -12.35 3.54 7.73
CA GLU A 112 -13.41 3.26 8.71
C GLU A 112 -14.80 3.23 8.04
N ASP A 113 -14.92 2.41 6.99
CA ASP A 113 -16.12 2.17 6.19
C ASP A 113 -16.26 0.68 5.80
N TYR A 114 -17.50 0.19 5.81
CA TYR A 114 -17.78 -1.23 5.54
C TYR A 114 -17.39 -1.68 4.14
N TYR A 115 -17.63 -0.87 3.11
CA TYR A 115 -17.33 -1.24 1.73
C TYR A 115 -15.82 -1.29 1.50
N VAL A 116 -15.09 -0.32 2.05
CA VAL A 116 -13.63 -0.30 2.03
C VAL A 116 -13.06 -1.51 2.79
N ASN A 117 -13.59 -1.82 3.97
CA ASN A 117 -13.16 -2.97 4.77
C ASN A 117 -13.38 -4.34 4.10
N CYS A 118 -14.43 -4.45 3.27
CA CYS A 118 -14.68 -5.65 2.46
C CYS A 118 -13.58 -5.87 1.44
N GLN A 119 -13.10 -4.79 0.81
CA GLN A 119 -12.09 -4.83 -0.24
C GLN A 119 -10.68 -5.01 0.34
N TYR A 120 -10.31 -4.21 1.35
CA TYR A 120 -8.91 -4.05 1.76
C TYR A 120 -8.48 -4.89 2.97
N GLY A 121 -9.34 -5.82 3.42
CA GLY A 121 -8.92 -6.98 4.19
C GLY A 121 -9.35 -7.02 5.65
N PHE A 122 -9.93 -5.97 6.22
CA PHE A 122 -10.36 -5.97 7.63
C PHE A 122 -11.50 -6.97 7.89
N VAL A 123 -12.48 -7.07 6.98
CA VAL A 123 -13.54 -8.09 7.08
C VAL A 123 -12.94 -9.50 7.00
N LYS A 124 -12.00 -9.73 6.07
CA LYS A 124 -11.29 -11.02 5.93
C LYS A 124 -10.48 -11.35 7.20
N GLU A 125 -9.85 -10.35 7.82
CA GLU A 125 -9.12 -10.48 9.08
C GLU A 125 -10.06 -10.93 10.21
N ILE A 126 -11.21 -10.27 10.38
CA ILE A 126 -12.21 -10.61 11.40
C ILE A 126 -12.76 -12.03 11.16
N GLN A 127 -13.08 -12.38 9.92
CA GLN A 127 -13.53 -13.73 9.54
C GLN A 127 -12.51 -14.80 9.95
N LYS A 128 -11.24 -14.57 9.64
CA LYS A 128 -10.15 -15.49 10.00
C LYS A 128 -9.96 -15.60 11.52
N LYS A 129 -10.01 -14.47 12.23
CA LYS A 129 -9.74 -14.41 13.68
C LYS A 129 -10.91 -14.88 14.54
N TYR A 130 -12.14 -14.65 14.14
CA TYR A 130 -13.33 -14.84 14.99
C TYR A 130 -14.35 -15.86 14.45
N LYS A 131 -14.18 -16.35 13.23
CA LYS A 131 -14.97 -17.46 12.64
C LYS A 131 -16.48 -17.19 12.75
N SER A 132 -17.22 -18.03 13.49
CA SER A 132 -18.68 -17.90 13.65
C SER A 132 -19.13 -16.59 14.27
N GLN A 133 -18.26 -15.89 15.02
CA GLN A 133 -18.55 -14.58 15.62
C GLN A 133 -18.24 -13.41 14.68
N ALA A 134 -17.70 -13.67 13.48
CA ALA A 134 -17.21 -12.63 12.59
C ALA A 134 -18.31 -11.68 12.11
N GLY A 135 -19.45 -12.20 11.65
CA GLY A 135 -20.56 -11.36 11.16
C GLY A 135 -21.02 -10.32 12.18
N PRO A 136 -21.37 -10.71 13.41
CA PRO A 136 -21.73 -9.76 14.46
C PRO A 136 -20.59 -8.80 14.84
N ILE A 137 -19.32 -9.24 14.85
CA ILE A 137 -18.18 -8.35 15.15
C ILE A 137 -17.99 -7.29 14.06
N VAL A 138 -18.08 -7.68 12.79
CA VAL A 138 -18.03 -6.74 11.66
C VAL A 138 -19.13 -5.69 11.82
N LYS A 139 -20.37 -6.11 12.12
CA LYS A 139 -21.48 -5.19 12.37
C LYS A 139 -21.19 -4.20 13.51
N CYS A 140 -20.59 -4.67 14.62
CA CYS A 140 -20.21 -3.80 15.74
C CYS A 140 -19.14 -2.77 15.35
N PHE A 141 -18.12 -3.16 14.59
CA PHE A 141 -17.12 -2.20 14.09
C PHE A 141 -17.73 -1.20 13.13
N THR A 142 -18.50 -1.66 12.15
CA THR A 142 -19.19 -0.79 11.18
C THR A 142 -20.08 0.23 11.88
N ASP A 143 -20.84 -0.20 12.89
CA ASP A 143 -21.68 0.70 13.69
C ASP A 143 -20.84 1.71 14.50
N LEU A 144 -19.76 1.25 15.16
CA LEU A 144 -18.85 2.13 15.90
C LEU A 144 -18.21 3.21 15.00
N PHE A 145 -17.76 2.84 13.80
CA PHE A 145 -17.07 3.75 12.88
C PHE A 145 -17.94 4.95 12.46
N ARG A 146 -19.27 4.79 12.44
CA ARG A 146 -20.21 5.90 12.15
C ARG A 146 -20.16 7.02 13.20
N TYR A 147 -19.68 6.72 14.41
CA TYR A 147 -19.59 7.69 15.50
C TYR A 147 -18.20 8.31 15.63
N LEU A 148 -17.22 7.94 14.81
CA LEU A 148 -15.91 8.60 14.86
C LEU A 148 -16.05 10.08 14.45
N PRO A 149 -15.52 11.03 15.25
CA PRO A 149 -15.43 12.43 14.87
C PRO A 149 -14.73 12.64 13.53
N LEU A 150 -15.07 13.69 12.81
CA LEU A 150 -14.53 13.95 11.47
C LEU A 150 -13.26 14.78 11.50
N ALA A 151 -13.10 15.62 12.53
CA ALA A 151 -11.93 16.48 12.65
C ALA A 151 -11.62 16.84 14.11
N THR A 152 -10.43 17.36 14.33
CA THR A 152 -9.99 17.96 15.59
C THR A 152 -9.35 19.32 15.33
N ILE A 153 -9.70 20.34 16.11
CA ILE A 153 -9.04 21.65 16.07
C ILE A 153 -8.14 21.80 17.28
N ILE A 154 -6.86 22.10 17.05
CA ILE A 154 -5.84 22.33 18.08
C ILE A 154 -5.69 23.84 18.29
N ASN A 155 -5.83 24.29 19.55
CA ASN A 155 -5.64 25.69 19.98
C ASN A 155 -6.40 26.72 19.12
N ASP A 156 -7.54 26.34 18.54
CA ASP A 156 -8.33 27.18 17.64
C ASP A 156 -7.56 27.69 16.40
N LYS A 157 -6.43 27.07 16.06
CA LYS A 157 -5.54 27.50 14.96
C LYS A 157 -5.22 26.42 13.94
N MET A 158 -5.21 25.16 14.32
CA MET A 158 -4.81 24.07 13.42
C MET A 158 -5.95 23.07 13.27
N LEU A 159 -6.35 22.78 12.04
CA LEU A 159 -7.35 21.76 11.73
C LEU A 159 -6.64 20.44 11.42
N VAL A 160 -7.07 19.37 12.08
CA VAL A 160 -6.65 17.99 11.79
C VAL A 160 -7.84 17.23 11.21
N THR A 161 -7.71 16.75 9.98
CA THR A 161 -8.69 15.90 9.27
C THR A 161 -7.96 14.79 8.52
N HIS A 162 -8.61 13.68 8.17
CA HIS A 162 -7.92 12.57 7.52
C HIS A 162 -7.58 12.86 6.04
N GLY A 163 -8.60 13.09 5.22
CA GLY A 163 -8.56 13.46 3.81
C GLY A 163 -8.06 14.89 3.61
N GLY A 164 -8.94 15.77 3.18
CA GLY A 164 -8.58 17.16 2.94
C GLY A 164 -9.80 18.06 2.97
N ILE A 165 -9.72 19.15 2.23
CA ILE A 165 -10.79 20.14 2.13
C ILE A 165 -11.31 20.19 0.69
N SER A 166 -12.40 20.93 0.50
CA SER A 166 -12.92 21.32 -0.81
C SER A 166 -13.23 22.82 -0.81
N SER A 167 -13.39 23.43 -1.99
CA SER A 167 -13.66 24.87 -2.13
C SER A 167 -14.96 25.32 -1.45
N GLU A 168 -15.95 24.44 -1.40
CA GLU A 168 -17.28 24.68 -0.80
C GLU A 168 -17.29 24.44 0.72
N MET A 169 -16.18 23.96 1.30
CA MET A 169 -16.18 23.49 2.68
C MET A 169 -16.39 24.62 3.69
N ASP A 170 -17.22 24.33 4.69
CA ASP A 170 -17.42 25.19 5.85
C ASP A 170 -17.50 24.38 7.14
N LEU A 171 -16.64 24.70 8.11
CA LEU A 171 -16.62 24.00 9.40
C LEU A 171 -17.87 24.26 10.23
N THR A 172 -18.65 25.29 9.95
CA THR A 172 -19.95 25.53 10.61
C THR A 172 -20.98 24.48 10.22
N VAL A 173 -21.05 24.15 8.93
CA VAL A 173 -21.93 23.10 8.38
C VAL A 173 -21.51 21.73 8.92
N LEU A 174 -20.20 21.49 9.02
CA LEU A 174 -19.65 20.24 9.52
C LEU A 174 -20.06 19.93 10.97
N LYS A 175 -20.32 20.95 11.81
CA LYS A 175 -20.76 20.74 13.20
C LYS A 175 -22.13 20.08 13.31
N SER A 176 -23.03 20.36 12.37
CA SER A 176 -24.42 19.88 12.37
C SER A 176 -24.68 18.71 11.42
N LEU A 177 -23.67 18.28 10.66
CA LEU A 177 -23.80 17.27 9.62
C LEU A 177 -23.95 15.86 10.22
N ASP A 178 -24.75 15.01 9.57
CA ASP A 178 -24.74 13.58 9.87
C ASP A 178 -23.36 13.00 9.48
N ARG A 179 -22.58 12.51 10.45
CA ARG A 179 -21.22 11.97 10.23
C ARG A 179 -21.11 10.94 9.10
N THR A 180 -22.23 10.35 8.71
CA THR A 180 -22.27 9.31 7.68
C THR A 180 -22.39 9.85 6.27
N ALA A 181 -22.59 11.16 6.08
CA ALA A 181 -22.89 11.77 4.79
C ALA A 181 -21.74 12.60 4.17
N TYR A 182 -20.56 12.71 4.81
CA TYR A 182 -19.50 13.59 4.30
C TYR A 182 -18.27 12.84 3.78
N GLN A 183 -18.00 12.98 2.49
CA GLN A 183 -16.96 12.22 1.77
C GLN A 183 -15.68 13.03 1.54
N ASP A 184 -15.76 14.34 1.31
CA ASP A 184 -14.59 15.16 0.95
C ASP A 184 -13.51 15.19 2.06
N LEU A 185 -13.91 15.31 3.33
CA LEU A 185 -12.97 15.28 4.47
C LEU A 185 -12.19 13.98 4.59
N LEU A 186 -12.65 12.91 3.95
CA LEU A 186 -12.06 11.59 4.05
C LEU A 186 -11.25 11.23 2.80
N TRP A 187 -11.54 11.82 1.63
CA TRP A 187 -10.98 11.39 0.34
C TRP A 187 -10.26 12.47 -0.49
N SER A 188 -10.33 13.75 -0.08
CA SER A 188 -9.65 14.83 -0.82
C SER A 188 -8.13 14.83 -0.60
N ASP A 189 -7.39 15.20 -1.64
CA ASP A 189 -5.91 15.19 -1.68
C ASP A 189 -5.34 16.56 -2.11
N PRO A 190 -4.26 17.06 -1.47
CA PRO A 190 -3.60 18.29 -1.89
C PRO A 190 -2.81 18.09 -3.19
N VAL A 191 -2.83 19.09 -4.07
CA VAL A 191 -2.00 19.12 -5.30
C VAL A 191 -1.25 20.43 -5.44
N ALA A 192 -0.18 20.45 -6.23
CA ALA A 192 0.59 21.67 -6.48
C ALA A 192 -0.15 22.67 -7.39
N GLN A 193 -1.01 22.17 -8.27
CA GLN A 193 -1.78 22.99 -9.21
C GLN A 193 -2.89 23.76 -8.48
N MET A 194 -3.17 24.97 -8.94
CA MET A 194 -4.23 25.83 -8.39
C MET A 194 -5.63 25.27 -8.70
N GLY A 195 -6.60 25.69 -7.90
CA GLY A 195 -8.01 25.37 -8.04
C GLY A 195 -8.42 24.05 -7.40
N THR A 196 -9.65 23.64 -7.68
CA THR A 196 -10.22 22.37 -7.24
C THR A 196 -10.63 21.55 -8.46
N ARG A 197 -10.38 20.25 -8.44
CA ARG A 197 -10.86 19.32 -9.48
C ARG A 197 -11.26 17.97 -8.86
N PRO A 198 -12.16 17.19 -9.49
CA PRO A 198 -12.52 15.87 -8.97
C PRO A 198 -11.30 14.97 -8.77
N ASN A 199 -11.30 14.16 -7.71
CA ASN A 199 -10.23 13.20 -7.45
C ASN A 199 -10.50 11.90 -8.20
N GLU A 200 -10.15 11.88 -9.49
CA GLU A 200 -10.34 10.72 -10.36
C GLU A 200 -9.55 9.48 -9.92
N LEU A 201 -8.42 9.67 -9.23
CA LEU A 201 -7.61 8.56 -8.72
C LEU A 201 -8.30 7.81 -7.58
N ARG A 202 -9.03 8.53 -6.73
CA ARG A 202 -9.79 7.94 -5.61
C ARG A 202 -11.22 7.56 -6.01
N GLY A 203 -11.77 8.22 -7.02
CA GLY A 203 -13.18 8.13 -7.42
C GLY A 203 -14.14 8.90 -6.50
N LEU A 204 -13.64 9.51 -5.42
CA LEU A 204 -14.38 10.31 -4.44
C LEU A 204 -13.52 11.48 -3.94
N GLY A 205 -14.16 12.56 -3.50
CA GLY A 205 -13.47 13.77 -3.04
C GLY A 205 -12.87 14.59 -4.18
N CYS A 206 -11.97 15.52 -3.84
CA CYS A 206 -11.35 16.43 -4.81
C CYS A 206 -9.85 16.59 -4.59
N PHE A 207 -9.13 16.93 -5.65
CA PHE A 207 -7.84 17.55 -5.55
C PHE A 207 -8.00 19.04 -5.24
N PHE A 208 -7.23 19.57 -4.29
CA PHE A 208 -7.27 20.98 -3.90
C PHE A 208 -5.88 21.63 -3.95
N GLY A 209 -5.82 22.82 -4.55
CA GLY A 209 -4.60 23.60 -4.75
C GLY A 209 -4.23 24.54 -3.59
N PRO A 210 -3.08 25.23 -3.71
CA PRO A 210 -2.59 26.18 -2.71
C PRO A 210 -3.51 27.38 -2.46
N ASP A 211 -4.23 27.83 -3.49
CA ASP A 211 -5.24 28.89 -3.41
C ASP A 211 -6.44 28.45 -2.56
N VAL A 212 -6.88 27.20 -2.70
CA VAL A 212 -8.01 26.63 -1.97
C VAL A 212 -7.67 26.51 -0.48
N SER A 213 -6.50 25.96 -0.14
CA SER A 213 -6.07 25.84 1.26
C SER A 213 -5.87 27.20 1.91
N LYS A 214 -5.26 28.17 1.20
CA LYS A 214 -5.11 29.55 1.68
C LYS A 214 -6.47 30.20 1.95
N ALA A 215 -7.39 30.14 0.99
CA ALA A 215 -8.72 30.75 1.13
C ALA A 215 -9.52 30.11 2.27
N PHE A 216 -9.50 28.78 2.39
CA PHE A 216 -10.17 28.05 3.46
C PHE A 216 -9.63 28.42 4.84
N LEU A 217 -8.31 28.41 5.02
CA LEU A 217 -7.68 28.73 6.29
C LEU A 217 -7.98 30.18 6.71
N GLN A 218 -7.95 31.12 5.77
CA GLN A 218 -8.35 32.51 6.00
C GLN A 218 -9.81 32.62 6.42
N LYS A 219 -10.73 32.00 5.66
CA LYS A 219 -12.18 32.00 5.94
C LYS A 219 -12.48 31.43 7.33
N MET A 220 -11.77 30.39 7.75
CA MET A 220 -11.97 29.70 9.03
C MET A 220 -11.13 30.27 10.19
N ASN A 221 -10.31 31.30 9.96
CA ASN A 221 -9.35 31.86 10.92
C ASN A 221 -8.37 30.81 11.49
N LEU A 222 -7.92 29.91 10.63
CA LEU A 222 -6.93 28.86 10.91
C LEU A 222 -5.60 29.20 10.25
N GLN A 223 -4.54 28.55 10.70
CA GLN A 223 -3.16 28.76 10.23
C GLN A 223 -2.62 27.53 9.49
N LEU A 224 -3.07 26.34 9.85
CA LEU A 224 -2.52 25.08 9.37
C LEU A 224 -3.60 24.02 9.21
N LEU A 225 -3.54 23.29 8.09
CA LEU A 225 -4.22 22.03 7.88
C LEU A 225 -3.23 20.88 8.06
N ILE A 226 -3.53 19.96 8.98
CA ILE A 226 -2.79 18.71 9.18
C ILE A 226 -3.68 17.57 8.69
N ARG A 227 -3.13 16.71 7.84
CA ARG A 227 -3.85 15.62 7.20
C ARG A 227 -3.04 14.33 7.07
N SER A 228 -3.65 13.23 6.64
CA SER A 228 -3.00 11.91 6.55
C SER A 228 -3.23 11.22 5.19
N HIS A 229 -3.84 10.03 5.07
CA HIS A 229 -4.35 9.35 3.83
C HIS A 229 -3.37 9.02 2.69
N GLU A 230 -2.31 9.80 2.50
CA GLU A 230 -1.30 9.64 1.46
C GLU A 230 0.02 9.21 2.09
N CYS A 231 0.51 8.07 1.63
CA CYS A 231 1.85 7.60 1.99
C CYS A 231 2.90 8.55 1.42
N ARG A 232 3.80 9.04 2.28
CA ARG A 232 4.93 9.90 1.91
C ARG A 232 6.25 9.20 2.22
N PRO A 233 7.29 9.30 1.35
CA PRO A 233 8.56 8.59 1.56
C PRO A 233 9.20 8.86 2.93
N GLU A 234 9.15 10.11 3.39
CA GLU A 234 9.69 10.52 4.69
C GLU A 234 8.67 10.39 5.84
N GLY A 235 7.49 9.82 5.58
CA GLY A 235 6.38 9.74 6.53
C GLY A 235 5.64 11.06 6.74
N PHE A 236 6.13 12.16 6.16
CA PHE A 236 5.45 13.44 6.15
C PHE A 236 5.81 14.28 4.92
N GLU A 237 4.99 15.29 4.61
CA GLU A 237 5.29 16.29 3.58
C GLU A 237 4.58 17.61 3.86
N TRP A 238 5.28 18.72 3.59
CA TRP A 238 4.71 20.08 3.62
C TRP A 238 4.34 20.53 2.22
N MET A 239 3.12 21.02 2.05
CA MET A 239 2.61 21.57 0.80
C MET A 239 1.97 22.94 1.02
N HIS A 240 1.69 23.62 -0.10
CA HIS A 240 0.93 24.88 -0.14
C HIS A 240 1.56 25.98 0.74
N GLU A 241 2.86 26.21 0.59
CA GLU A 241 3.63 27.20 1.36
C GLU A 241 3.58 26.92 2.89
N ASN A 242 3.78 25.66 3.28
CA ASN A 242 3.74 25.18 4.67
C ASN A 242 2.37 25.35 5.37
N ARG A 243 1.28 25.47 4.61
CA ARG A 243 -0.08 25.54 5.15
C ARG A 243 -0.79 24.20 5.23
N VAL A 244 -0.24 23.17 4.56
CA VAL A 244 -0.77 21.81 4.59
C VAL A 244 0.36 20.86 4.94
N LEU A 245 0.15 20.06 5.99
CA LEU A 245 1.07 19.01 6.43
C LEU A 245 0.39 17.65 6.26
N THR A 246 0.98 16.77 5.47
CA THR A 246 0.60 15.36 5.41
C THR A 246 1.45 14.56 6.41
N ILE A 247 0.84 13.75 7.27
CA ILE A 247 1.48 12.83 8.22
C ILE A 247 0.99 11.41 7.99
N PHE A 248 1.93 10.47 7.84
CA PHE A 248 1.67 9.06 7.60
C PHE A 248 2.47 8.19 8.58
N SER A 249 1.79 7.37 9.38
CA SER A 249 2.39 6.70 10.55
C SER A 249 2.59 5.18 10.37
N ALA A 250 2.47 4.68 9.14
CA ALA A 250 2.77 3.30 8.78
C ALA A 250 4.11 3.21 8.03
N SER A 251 5.13 2.59 8.63
CA SER A 251 6.44 2.47 8.01
C SER A 251 6.51 1.24 7.11
N ASN A 252 7.35 1.27 6.06
CA ASN A 252 7.48 0.15 5.12
C ASN A 252 6.13 -0.32 4.55
N TYR A 253 5.22 0.61 4.27
CA TYR A 253 3.81 0.35 4.01
C TYR A 253 3.59 -0.51 2.76
N TYR A 254 4.35 -0.26 1.70
CA TYR A 254 4.32 -1.09 0.49
C TYR A 254 5.30 -2.26 0.60
N THR A 255 6.55 -1.95 0.98
CA THR A 255 7.60 -2.93 1.20
C THR A 255 8.64 -2.37 2.17
N GLU A 256 9.49 -3.26 2.71
CA GLU A 256 10.64 -2.85 3.50
C GLU A 256 11.54 -1.90 2.69
N GLY A 257 11.78 -0.71 3.24
CA GLY A 257 12.51 0.38 2.60
C GLY A 257 11.64 1.38 1.81
N SER A 258 10.34 1.14 1.63
CA SER A 258 9.50 2.01 0.78
C SER A 258 9.29 3.42 1.34
N ASN A 259 9.10 3.52 2.66
CA ASN A 259 8.86 4.78 3.33
C ASN A 259 9.16 4.67 4.83
N LYS A 260 9.50 5.80 5.44
CA LYS A 260 9.48 5.98 6.90
C LYS A 260 8.04 6.22 7.36
N GLY A 261 7.76 5.88 8.61
CA GLY A 261 6.59 6.40 9.32
C GLY A 261 6.96 7.69 10.04
N ALA A 262 5.99 8.57 10.28
CA ALA A 262 6.19 9.74 11.14
C ALA A 262 4.94 10.02 11.98
N TYR A 263 5.13 10.71 13.11
CA TYR A 263 4.07 11.37 13.87
C TYR A 263 4.48 12.82 14.13
N ALA A 264 3.53 13.75 14.24
CA ALA A 264 3.84 15.17 14.47
C ALA A 264 3.63 15.56 15.93
N LYS A 265 4.63 16.19 16.55
CA LYS A 265 4.48 16.85 17.85
C LYS A 265 4.16 18.32 17.64
N ILE A 266 3.02 18.77 18.13
CA ILE A 266 2.58 20.16 18.08
C ILE A 266 2.85 20.77 19.45
N LEU A 267 3.75 21.74 19.53
CA LEU A 267 4.14 22.41 20.77
C LEU A 267 3.20 23.60 21.06
N SER A 268 3.23 24.11 22.29
CA SER A 268 2.35 25.21 22.73
C SER A 268 2.62 26.55 22.05
N ASP A 269 3.81 26.75 21.50
CA ASP A 269 4.17 27.92 20.70
C ASP A 269 3.67 27.83 19.24
N GLY A 270 3.05 26.72 18.85
CA GLY A 270 2.60 26.45 17.48
C GLY A 270 3.66 25.75 16.61
N THR A 271 4.85 25.46 17.13
CA THR A 271 5.88 24.71 16.41
C THR A 271 5.41 23.29 16.14
N VAL A 272 5.57 22.84 14.90
CA VAL A 272 5.23 21.48 14.45
C VAL A 272 6.51 20.71 14.15
N HIS A 273 6.73 19.62 14.89
CA HIS A 273 7.92 18.77 14.77
C HIS A 273 7.52 17.34 14.35
N PRO A 274 7.64 16.99 13.06
CA PRO A 274 7.50 15.61 12.59
C PRO A 274 8.66 14.73 13.09
N VAL A 275 8.35 13.65 13.80
CA VAL A 275 9.32 12.67 14.30
C VAL A 275 9.19 11.38 13.49
N GLN A 276 10.25 11.05 12.77
CA GLN A 276 10.29 9.90 11.87
C GLN A 276 10.74 8.61 12.58
N PHE A 277 10.31 7.47 12.06
CA PHE A 277 10.73 6.16 12.50
C PHE A 277 10.57 5.11 11.40
N THR A 278 11.25 3.98 11.57
CA THR A 278 11.11 2.79 10.73
C THR A 278 11.14 1.57 11.65
N VAL A 279 10.28 0.59 11.39
CA VAL A 279 10.30 -0.70 12.09
C VAL A 279 11.02 -1.73 11.23
N SER A 280 12.16 -2.23 11.71
CA SER A 280 12.88 -3.33 11.06
C SER A 280 12.15 -4.64 11.30
N GLY A 281 11.87 -5.41 10.25
CA GLY A 281 11.30 -6.74 10.40
C GLY A 281 12.29 -7.66 11.11
N GLY A 282 11.97 -8.18 12.29
CA GLY A 282 12.81 -9.13 13.04
C GLY A 282 12.94 -10.52 12.40
N ARG A 283 13.24 -10.61 11.09
CA ARG A 283 13.51 -11.86 10.37
C ARG A 283 14.86 -11.75 9.67
N LYS A 284 15.72 -12.76 9.87
CA LYS A 284 16.90 -12.95 9.03
C LYS A 284 16.47 -12.92 7.56
N HIS A 285 17.18 -12.10 6.81
CA HIS A 285 16.94 -11.71 5.44
C HIS A 285 16.63 -12.92 4.54
N LYS A 286 15.45 -12.94 3.94
CA LYS A 286 15.28 -13.64 2.65
C LYS A 286 15.58 -12.61 1.58
N SER A 287 16.58 -12.86 0.75
CA SER A 287 16.95 -11.93 -0.32
C SER A 287 15.76 -11.61 -1.21
N MET A 288 15.80 -10.47 -1.90
CA MET A 288 14.79 -10.06 -2.87
C MET A 288 14.48 -11.18 -3.88
N ARG A 289 15.52 -11.92 -4.31
CA ARG A 289 15.43 -13.14 -5.11
C ARG A 289 14.53 -14.22 -4.51
N GLN A 290 14.66 -14.50 -3.21
CA GLN A 290 13.83 -15.49 -2.52
C GLN A 290 12.36 -15.04 -2.36
N ARG A 291 12.11 -13.73 -2.36
CA ARG A 291 10.77 -13.15 -2.26
C ARG A 291 10.07 -13.10 -3.62
N ILE A 292 10.79 -12.75 -4.69
CA ILE A 292 10.31 -12.81 -6.07
C ILE A 292 9.99 -14.26 -6.44
N ASN A 293 10.89 -15.21 -6.15
CA ASN A 293 10.60 -16.63 -6.35
C ASN A 293 9.33 -17.09 -5.62
N SER A 294 9.08 -16.61 -4.39
CA SER A 294 7.87 -16.99 -3.65
C SER A 294 6.59 -16.40 -4.24
N ALA A 295 6.64 -15.17 -4.78
CA ALA A 295 5.50 -14.51 -5.41
C ALA A 295 5.24 -15.03 -6.83
N GLU A 296 6.31 -15.28 -7.59
CA GLU A 296 6.26 -15.89 -8.91
C GLU A 296 5.72 -17.33 -8.83
N GLU A 297 6.17 -18.13 -7.86
CA GLU A 297 5.61 -19.47 -7.61
C GLU A 297 4.12 -19.42 -7.24
N ALA A 298 3.69 -18.42 -6.45
CA ALA A 298 2.28 -18.26 -6.10
C ALA A 298 1.42 -17.88 -7.32
N ALA A 299 1.89 -16.92 -8.13
CA ALA A 299 1.22 -16.52 -9.36
C ALA A 299 1.19 -17.67 -10.39
N LEU A 300 2.26 -18.44 -10.49
CA LEU A 300 2.34 -19.62 -11.35
C LEU A 300 1.40 -20.73 -10.87
N MET A 301 1.26 -20.95 -9.56
CA MET A 301 0.28 -21.89 -9.00
C MET A 301 -1.16 -21.50 -9.35
N ASP A 302 -1.50 -20.21 -9.30
CA ASP A 302 -2.85 -19.76 -9.61
C ASP A 302 -3.15 -19.79 -11.12
N LEU A 303 -2.14 -19.49 -11.94
CA LEU A 303 -2.20 -19.70 -13.39
C LEU A 303 -2.41 -21.19 -13.72
N LYS A 304 -1.67 -22.09 -13.07
CA LYS A 304 -1.82 -23.54 -13.21
C LYS A 304 -3.22 -24.01 -12.83
N LYS A 305 -3.84 -23.46 -11.78
CA LYS A 305 -5.24 -23.75 -11.43
C LYS A 305 -6.21 -23.28 -12.52
N LYS A 306 -6.01 -22.08 -13.08
CA LYS A 306 -6.85 -21.56 -14.17
C LYS A 306 -6.73 -22.43 -15.42
N ILE A 307 -5.52 -22.88 -15.76
CA ILE A 307 -5.29 -23.84 -16.85
C ILE A 307 -6.07 -25.15 -16.64
N VAL A 308 -6.08 -25.68 -15.41
CA VAL A 308 -6.84 -26.90 -15.09
C VAL A 308 -8.35 -26.68 -15.23
N VAL A 309 -8.87 -25.52 -14.81
CA VAL A 309 -10.30 -25.20 -14.94
C VAL A 309 -10.74 -25.13 -16.42
N HIS A 310 -9.87 -24.63 -17.29
CA HIS A 310 -10.14 -24.48 -18.72
C HIS A 310 -9.51 -25.61 -19.57
N SER A 311 -9.18 -26.76 -18.97
CA SER A 311 -8.43 -27.82 -19.66
C SER A 311 -9.15 -28.34 -20.90
N ASP A 312 -10.47 -28.49 -20.83
CA ASP A 312 -11.27 -29.06 -21.93
C ASP A 312 -11.33 -28.12 -23.14
N GLU A 313 -11.38 -26.80 -22.89
CA GLU A 313 -11.37 -25.77 -23.92
C GLU A 313 -9.98 -25.64 -24.55
N LEU A 314 -8.93 -25.63 -23.73
CA LEU A 314 -7.54 -25.64 -24.20
C LEU A 314 -7.26 -26.87 -25.06
N LEU A 315 -7.73 -28.04 -24.65
CA LEU A 315 -7.51 -29.27 -25.40
C LEU A 315 -8.25 -29.28 -26.75
N LYS A 316 -9.42 -28.64 -26.85
CA LYS A 316 -10.12 -28.45 -28.14
C LYS A 316 -9.31 -27.58 -29.09
N GLU A 317 -8.79 -26.46 -28.61
CA GLU A 317 -7.94 -25.56 -29.41
C GLU A 317 -6.62 -26.24 -29.83
N PHE A 318 -5.98 -26.99 -28.93
CA PHE A 318 -4.77 -27.74 -29.27
C PHE A 318 -5.03 -28.83 -30.31
N HIS A 319 -6.14 -29.57 -30.21
CA HIS A 319 -6.50 -30.57 -31.22
C HIS A 319 -6.88 -29.94 -32.57
N ALA A 320 -7.45 -28.74 -32.58
CA ALA A 320 -7.70 -28.00 -33.82
C ALA A 320 -6.37 -27.58 -34.49
N ALA A 321 -5.35 -27.28 -33.68
CA ALA A 321 -4.00 -26.93 -34.13
C ALA A 321 -3.08 -28.15 -34.36
N ASP A 322 -3.49 -29.36 -33.98
CA ASP A 322 -2.80 -30.65 -34.18
C ASP A 322 -3.75 -31.70 -34.81
N PRO A 323 -4.09 -31.56 -36.11
CA PRO A 323 -5.05 -32.45 -36.78
C PRO A 323 -4.61 -33.92 -36.77
N ASP A 324 -3.29 -34.14 -36.83
CA ASP A 324 -2.66 -35.47 -36.90
C ASP A 324 -2.46 -36.11 -35.52
N ARG A 325 -2.89 -35.45 -34.43
CA ARG A 325 -2.81 -35.94 -33.04
C ARG A 325 -1.41 -36.37 -32.62
N THR A 326 -0.41 -35.64 -33.10
CA THR A 326 1.01 -35.89 -32.81
C THR A 326 1.38 -35.60 -31.35
N GLY A 327 0.53 -34.85 -30.63
CA GLY A 327 0.79 -34.38 -29.28
C GLY A 327 1.68 -33.13 -29.23
N GLN A 328 1.93 -32.50 -30.39
CA GLN A 328 2.82 -31.36 -30.52
C GLN A 328 2.19 -30.27 -31.40
N ILE A 329 2.40 -29.01 -31.04
CA ILE A 329 1.98 -27.85 -31.84
C ILE A 329 3.09 -26.80 -31.88
N THR A 330 3.03 -25.89 -32.86
CA THR A 330 3.97 -24.77 -32.92
C THR A 330 3.81 -23.85 -31.71
N LEU A 331 4.91 -23.23 -31.28
CA LEU A 331 4.90 -22.27 -30.17
C LEU A 331 3.91 -21.11 -30.41
N SER A 332 3.76 -20.64 -31.65
CA SER A 332 2.79 -19.60 -31.99
C SER A 332 1.35 -20.08 -31.81
N ALA A 333 1.01 -21.27 -32.30
CA ALA A 333 -0.31 -21.86 -32.10
C ALA A 333 -0.63 -22.08 -30.61
N TRP A 334 0.37 -22.52 -29.83
CA TRP A 334 0.24 -22.67 -28.38
C TRP A 334 -0.04 -21.33 -27.68
N ILE A 335 0.70 -20.28 -28.02
CA ILE A 335 0.48 -18.92 -27.46
C ILE A 335 -0.92 -18.42 -27.79
N THR A 336 -1.36 -18.55 -29.05
CA THR A 336 -2.69 -18.11 -29.48
C THR A 336 -3.80 -18.83 -28.73
N ALA A 337 -3.72 -20.16 -28.60
CA ALA A 337 -4.69 -20.94 -27.84
C ALA A 337 -4.73 -20.53 -26.36
N MET A 338 -3.57 -20.33 -25.72
CA MET A 338 -3.49 -19.87 -24.32
C MET A 338 -4.08 -18.46 -24.14
N GLN A 339 -3.86 -17.54 -25.09
CA GLN A 339 -4.43 -16.19 -25.07
C GLN A 339 -5.95 -16.22 -25.25
N ASN A 340 -6.44 -16.99 -26.22
CA ASN A 340 -7.86 -17.02 -26.57
C ASN A 340 -8.71 -17.70 -25.50
N VAL A 341 -8.24 -18.81 -24.92
CA VAL A 341 -9.04 -19.58 -23.95
C VAL A 341 -8.97 -18.97 -22.56
N LEU A 342 -7.81 -18.47 -22.13
CA LEU A 342 -7.66 -17.95 -20.77
C LEU A 342 -7.97 -16.45 -20.65
N GLU A 343 -8.03 -15.75 -21.79
CA GLU A 343 -8.24 -14.30 -21.91
C GLU A 343 -7.26 -13.47 -21.07
N LEU A 344 -6.03 -13.99 -20.88
CA LEU A 344 -4.98 -13.31 -20.12
C LEU A 344 -3.91 -12.76 -21.07
N LYS A 345 -3.62 -11.47 -20.93
CA LYS A 345 -2.52 -10.79 -21.63
C LYS A 345 -1.20 -11.02 -20.88
N LEU A 346 -0.69 -12.26 -20.96
CA LEU A 346 0.57 -12.66 -20.33
C LEU A 346 1.67 -12.90 -21.38
N PRO A 347 2.96 -12.80 -21.00
CA PRO A 347 4.08 -13.13 -21.88
C PRO A 347 4.22 -14.64 -22.03
N TRP A 348 3.27 -15.28 -22.71
CA TRP A 348 3.14 -16.74 -22.83
C TRP A 348 4.39 -17.43 -23.34
N ARG A 349 5.09 -16.79 -24.29
CA ARG A 349 6.38 -17.29 -24.79
C ARG A 349 7.41 -17.50 -23.68
N THR A 350 7.48 -16.58 -22.72
CA THR A 350 8.40 -16.65 -21.57
C THR A 350 7.92 -17.63 -20.50
N LEU A 351 6.61 -17.82 -20.38
CA LEU A 351 6.01 -18.74 -19.42
C LEU A 351 6.00 -20.21 -19.89
N GLN A 352 6.11 -20.45 -21.19
CA GLN A 352 6.00 -21.78 -21.80
C GLN A 352 6.89 -22.84 -21.11
N PRO A 353 8.20 -22.62 -20.86
CA PRO A 353 9.07 -23.64 -20.26
C PRO A 353 8.64 -24.05 -18.84
N ARG A 354 7.98 -23.14 -18.11
CA ARG A 354 7.49 -23.38 -16.74
C ARG A 354 6.15 -24.13 -16.70
N LEU A 355 5.44 -24.16 -17.83
CA LEU A 355 4.09 -24.72 -17.94
C LEU A 355 4.06 -26.02 -18.74
N THR A 356 4.90 -26.17 -19.78
CA THR A 356 4.86 -27.29 -20.72
C THR A 356 6.23 -27.53 -21.34
N ASP A 357 6.52 -28.75 -21.77
CA ASP A 357 7.81 -29.08 -22.38
C ASP A 357 7.88 -28.69 -23.86
N THR A 358 9.10 -28.44 -24.34
CA THR A 358 9.41 -28.29 -25.76
C THR A 358 9.80 -29.64 -26.36
N ALA A 359 9.38 -29.90 -27.59
CA ALA A 359 9.84 -31.08 -28.31
C ALA A 359 11.31 -30.97 -28.72
N LYS A 360 11.90 -32.09 -29.16
CA LYS A 360 13.30 -32.15 -29.63
C LYS A 360 13.54 -31.26 -30.86
N GLU A 361 12.51 -30.99 -31.65
CA GLU A 361 12.54 -30.05 -32.76
C GLU A 361 12.32 -28.61 -32.25
N LYS A 362 13.24 -27.71 -32.63
CA LYS A 362 13.16 -26.29 -32.22
C LYS A 362 11.81 -25.71 -32.66
N HIS A 363 11.11 -25.05 -31.73
CA HIS A 363 9.82 -24.34 -31.90
C HIS A 363 8.53 -25.16 -31.79
N MET A 364 8.60 -26.45 -31.44
CA MET A 364 7.42 -27.28 -31.16
C MET A 364 7.20 -27.47 -29.65
N VAL A 365 5.94 -27.45 -29.22
CA VAL A 365 5.49 -27.53 -27.82
C VAL A 365 4.69 -28.80 -27.60
N LEU A 366 5.06 -29.58 -26.58
CA LEU A 366 4.38 -30.82 -26.18
C LEU A 366 3.19 -30.51 -25.27
N TYR A 367 2.05 -30.10 -25.83
CA TYR A 367 0.93 -29.54 -25.06
C TYR A 367 0.34 -30.51 -24.02
N GLY A 368 0.48 -31.83 -24.20
CA GLY A 368 0.04 -32.84 -23.22
C GLY A 368 0.77 -32.78 -21.87
N THR A 369 2.06 -32.41 -21.87
CA THR A 369 2.91 -32.33 -20.66
C THR A 369 2.46 -31.22 -19.69
N MET A 370 1.70 -30.24 -20.19
CA MET A 370 1.12 -29.17 -19.39
C MET A 370 0.19 -29.70 -18.30
N PHE A 371 -0.60 -30.73 -18.63
CA PHE A 371 -1.57 -31.32 -17.73
C PHE A 371 -0.93 -32.29 -16.71
N GLU A 372 0.29 -32.75 -16.98
CA GLU A 372 1.08 -33.56 -16.06
C GLU A 372 1.81 -32.68 -15.03
N LYS A 373 2.44 -31.59 -15.49
CA LYS A 373 3.10 -30.59 -14.63
C LYS A 373 2.17 -29.80 -13.70
N THR A 374 0.86 -29.85 -13.97
CA THR A 374 -0.20 -29.27 -13.12
C THR A 374 -0.72 -30.26 -12.09
N LYS A 375 -0.78 -31.57 -12.39
CA LYS A 375 -1.23 -32.62 -11.45
C LYS A 375 -0.32 -32.79 -10.23
N VAL A 376 0.99 -32.55 -10.35
CA VAL A 376 1.95 -32.65 -9.23
C VAL A 376 1.69 -31.61 -8.12
N SER A 377 0.94 -30.53 -8.40
CA SER A 377 0.68 -29.45 -7.44
C SER A 377 -0.65 -29.59 -6.66
N ASN A 378 -1.42 -30.66 -6.86
CA ASN A 378 -2.80 -30.78 -6.37
C ASN A 378 -2.98 -31.27 -4.91
N SER A 379 -1.94 -31.34 -4.07
CA SER A 379 -2.12 -31.79 -2.67
C SER A 379 -2.59 -30.72 -1.67
N LEU A 380 -2.87 -29.49 -2.10
CA LEU A 380 -3.36 -28.42 -1.22
C LEU A 380 -4.61 -27.74 -1.79
N THR A 381 -5.77 -28.26 -1.42
CA THR A 381 -7.06 -27.62 -1.68
C THR A 381 -7.27 -26.42 -0.75
N LYS A 382 -7.17 -25.22 -1.32
CA LYS A 382 -7.96 -24.03 -0.95
C LYS A 382 -7.82 -22.97 -2.06
N ALA A 383 -8.95 -22.57 -2.63
CA ALA A 383 -9.02 -21.56 -3.69
C ALA A 383 -8.48 -20.20 -3.22
N PRO A 384 -7.71 -19.45 -4.05
CA PRO A 384 -7.37 -18.06 -3.79
C PRO A 384 -8.03 -17.08 -4.77
N ALA A 385 -7.94 -15.80 -4.38
CA ALA A 385 -8.52 -14.61 -4.99
C ALA A 385 -7.92 -14.30 -6.39
N PRO A 386 -8.57 -13.45 -7.21
CA PRO A 386 -8.14 -13.20 -8.59
C PRO A 386 -6.82 -12.41 -8.66
N LEU A 387 -6.05 -12.71 -9.71
CA LEU A 387 -4.75 -12.21 -10.17
C LEU A 387 -4.51 -10.67 -10.11
N THR A 388 -5.50 -9.87 -9.76
CA THR A 388 -5.46 -8.41 -9.84
C THR A 388 -4.85 -7.74 -8.62
N GLU A 389 -4.70 -8.38 -7.45
CA GLU A 389 -4.16 -7.68 -6.27
C GLU A 389 -2.62 -7.64 -6.21
N GLU A 390 -1.92 -8.64 -6.76
CA GLU A 390 -0.46 -8.75 -6.57
C GLU A 390 0.33 -8.08 -7.70
N LEU A 391 -0.23 -7.99 -8.92
CA LEU A 391 0.36 -7.25 -10.03
C LEU A 391 0.37 -5.73 -9.80
N TYR A 392 -0.61 -5.19 -9.05
CA TYR A 392 -0.64 -3.76 -8.72
C TYR A 392 0.42 -3.35 -7.70
N LYS A 393 0.79 -4.23 -6.75
CA LYS A 393 1.84 -3.94 -5.76
C LYS A 393 3.23 -3.71 -6.36
N GLN A 394 3.54 -4.42 -7.45
CA GLN A 394 4.84 -4.26 -8.12
C GLN A 394 4.84 -3.06 -9.07
N ARG A 395 3.69 -2.73 -9.68
CA ARG A 395 3.53 -1.53 -10.50
C ARG A 395 3.82 -0.27 -9.70
N ASP A 396 3.23 -0.15 -8.51
CA ASP A 396 3.38 1.05 -7.67
C ASP A 396 4.84 1.25 -7.20
N THR A 397 5.61 0.17 -7.04
CA THR A 397 7.02 0.22 -6.62
C THR A 397 7.94 0.69 -7.76
N LEU A 398 7.75 0.12 -8.96
CA LEU A 398 8.54 0.48 -10.13
C LEU A 398 8.15 1.86 -10.66
N GLU A 399 6.86 2.22 -10.55
CA GLU A 399 6.36 3.56 -10.81
C GLU A 399 6.94 4.57 -9.80
N GLY A 400 7.13 4.18 -8.53
CA GLY A 400 7.82 5.00 -7.54
C GLY A 400 9.29 5.26 -7.86
N ILE A 401 10.03 4.28 -8.38
CA ILE A 401 11.42 4.45 -8.81
C ILE A 401 11.48 5.29 -10.09
N PHE A 402 10.60 5.01 -11.05
CA PHE A 402 10.51 5.75 -12.30
C PHE A 402 10.22 7.24 -12.04
N ARG A 403 9.23 7.55 -11.19
CA ARG A 403 8.92 8.94 -10.77
C ARG A 403 10.02 9.60 -9.95
N ALA A 404 10.87 8.82 -9.28
CA ALA A 404 12.04 9.38 -8.58
C ALA A 404 13.18 9.74 -9.55
N MET A 405 13.18 9.15 -10.75
CA MET A 405 14.15 9.40 -11.81
C MET A 405 13.66 10.50 -12.78
N ASP A 406 12.38 10.49 -13.15
CA ASP A 406 11.67 11.54 -13.89
C ASP A 406 11.48 12.79 -13.01
N LYS A 407 12.46 13.70 -13.06
CA LYS A 407 12.54 14.86 -12.16
C LYS A 407 11.69 16.02 -12.64
N ASP A 408 11.53 16.15 -13.96
CA ASP A 408 10.69 17.18 -14.54
C ASP A 408 9.21 16.76 -14.64
N GLY A 409 8.91 15.48 -14.40
CA GLY A 409 7.56 14.94 -14.37
C GLY A 409 6.96 14.79 -15.77
N SER A 410 7.81 14.66 -16.79
CA SER A 410 7.42 14.53 -18.19
C SER A 410 6.80 13.18 -18.54
N GLY A 411 6.91 12.18 -17.65
CA GLY A 411 6.47 10.82 -17.88
C GLY A 411 7.47 9.97 -18.67
N HIS A 412 8.65 10.50 -18.97
CA HIS A 412 9.77 9.84 -19.65
C HIS A 412 11.05 10.17 -18.89
N ILE A 413 12.05 9.29 -18.92
CA ILE A 413 13.36 9.56 -18.30
C ILE A 413 14.33 9.99 -19.39
N SER A 414 14.74 11.25 -19.37
CA SER A 414 15.76 11.75 -20.29
C SER A 414 17.15 11.19 -19.95
N LEU A 415 18.07 11.21 -20.93
CA LEU A 415 19.46 10.79 -20.73
C LEU A 415 20.14 11.53 -19.55
N ALA A 416 19.85 12.82 -19.39
CA ALA A 416 20.40 13.64 -18.31
C ALA A 416 19.86 13.24 -16.94
N GLU A 417 18.57 12.88 -16.86
CA GLU A 417 17.93 12.38 -15.64
C GLU A 417 18.43 10.99 -15.27
N PHE A 418 18.56 10.11 -16.25
CA PHE A 418 19.13 8.79 -16.06
C PHE A 418 20.57 8.86 -15.53
N GLN A 419 21.41 9.70 -16.14
CA GLN A 419 22.77 9.96 -15.66
C GLN A 419 22.77 10.51 -14.23
N ALA A 420 21.92 11.50 -13.95
CA ALA A 420 21.82 12.08 -12.62
C ALA A 420 21.34 11.07 -11.57
N ALA A 421 20.51 10.10 -11.94
CA ALA A 421 20.05 9.02 -11.08
C ALA A 421 21.17 8.00 -10.82
N CYS A 422 21.90 7.55 -11.85
CA CYS A 422 23.03 6.64 -11.72
C CYS A 422 24.16 7.22 -10.87
N LEU A 423 24.38 8.54 -10.94
CA LEU A 423 25.33 9.24 -10.08
C LEU A 423 24.90 9.17 -8.60
N ARG A 424 23.62 9.06 -8.25
CA ARG A 424 23.22 9.03 -6.82
C ARG A 424 23.38 7.66 -6.14
N LEU A 425 23.80 6.62 -6.86
CA LEU A 425 23.92 5.27 -6.32
C LEU A 425 25.17 5.11 -5.42
N PRO A 426 25.05 4.44 -4.25
CA PRO A 426 26.08 4.42 -3.21
C PRO A 426 27.32 3.54 -3.49
N ASN A 427 27.40 2.81 -4.60
CA ASN A 427 28.55 1.94 -4.95
C ASN A 427 29.14 2.31 -6.32
N ARG A 428 29.94 3.39 -6.37
CA ARG A 428 30.47 3.99 -7.60
C ARG A 428 31.85 3.48 -8.08
N ALA A 429 32.30 2.31 -7.65
CA ALA A 429 33.59 1.83 -8.13
C ALA A 429 33.44 1.39 -9.60
N HIS A 430 33.79 2.27 -10.55
CA HIS A 430 34.06 2.00 -11.98
C HIS A 430 32.93 2.14 -13.02
N ILE A 431 32.10 3.19 -12.99
CA ILE A 431 31.25 3.49 -14.16
C ILE A 431 31.57 4.89 -14.68
N ASP A 432 32.11 4.97 -15.90
CA ASP A 432 32.39 6.23 -16.59
C ASP A 432 31.14 6.78 -17.31
N GLU A 433 31.16 8.08 -17.63
CA GLU A 433 30.01 8.80 -18.21
C GLU A 433 29.60 8.23 -19.59
N LYS A 434 30.56 7.65 -20.30
CA LYS A 434 30.34 6.96 -21.57
C LYS A 434 29.56 5.65 -21.37
N SER A 435 29.91 4.84 -20.38
CA SER A 435 29.19 3.60 -20.05
C SER A 435 27.75 3.86 -19.57
N ILE A 436 27.51 4.95 -18.83
CA ILE A 436 26.15 5.33 -18.42
C ILE A 436 25.31 5.73 -19.64
N SER A 437 25.91 6.45 -20.59
CA SER A 437 25.24 6.83 -21.83
C SER A 437 24.97 5.64 -22.75
N ASP A 438 25.86 4.66 -22.77
CA ASP A 438 25.66 3.40 -23.49
C ASP A 438 24.57 2.54 -22.84
N MET A 439 24.47 2.56 -21.51
CA MET A 439 23.41 1.90 -20.76
C MET A 439 22.04 2.52 -21.04
N ALA A 440 21.91 3.84 -20.96
CA ALA A 440 20.66 4.52 -21.29
C ALA A 440 20.19 4.20 -22.71
N ARG A 441 21.10 4.22 -23.70
CA ARG A 441 20.82 3.86 -25.10
C ARG A 441 20.47 2.39 -25.32
N SER A 442 20.84 1.50 -24.40
CA SER A 442 20.47 0.08 -24.47
C SER A 442 19.08 -0.19 -23.90
N ILE A 443 18.58 0.74 -23.08
CA ILE A 443 17.26 0.68 -22.44
C ILE A 443 16.21 1.33 -23.34
N ASP A 444 16.58 2.42 -24.03
CA ASP A 444 15.79 3.06 -25.08
C ASP A 444 15.70 2.12 -26.32
N LEU A 445 14.67 1.28 -26.34
CA LEU A 445 14.48 0.24 -27.35
C LEU A 445 13.96 0.84 -28.65
N ASN A 446 13.17 1.89 -28.56
CA ASN A 446 12.55 2.56 -29.70
C ASN A 446 13.48 3.61 -30.36
N LYS A 447 14.56 4.01 -29.67
CA LYS A 447 15.61 4.97 -30.06
C LYS A 447 15.13 6.41 -30.23
N ASP A 448 14.14 6.82 -29.46
CA ASP A 448 13.63 8.20 -29.45
C ASP A 448 14.47 9.14 -28.57
N GLY A 449 15.43 8.61 -27.81
CA GLY A 449 16.33 9.36 -26.95
C GLY A 449 15.82 9.56 -25.53
N GLU A 450 14.64 9.04 -25.21
CA GLU A 450 14.01 9.03 -23.89
C GLU A 450 13.74 7.58 -23.45
N ILE A 451 13.51 7.36 -22.16
CA ILE A 451 13.18 6.02 -21.64
C ILE A 451 11.76 6.07 -21.09
N ASP A 452 10.84 5.38 -21.75
CA ASP A 452 9.47 5.25 -21.28
C ASP A 452 9.34 4.21 -20.15
N PHE A 453 8.19 4.20 -19.48
CA PHE A 453 7.98 3.30 -18.34
C PHE A 453 8.05 1.81 -18.72
N ASN A 454 7.63 1.42 -19.93
CA ASN A 454 7.70 0.03 -20.37
C ASN A 454 9.12 -0.38 -20.72
N GLU A 455 9.91 0.50 -21.34
CA GLU A 455 11.33 0.31 -21.62
C GLU A 455 12.14 0.19 -20.33
N PHE A 456 11.82 1.04 -19.35
CA PHE A 456 12.36 0.96 -18.00
C PHE A 456 12.07 -0.39 -17.34
N LEU A 457 10.84 -0.90 -17.43
CA LEU A 457 10.46 -2.21 -16.88
C LEU A 457 11.23 -3.36 -17.55
N GLU A 458 11.39 -3.32 -18.88
CA GLU A 458 12.07 -4.38 -19.63
C GLU A 458 13.58 -4.42 -19.36
N ALA A 459 14.20 -3.26 -19.17
CA ALA A 459 15.61 -3.16 -18.79
C ALA A 459 15.93 -3.83 -17.45
N PHE A 460 15.06 -3.66 -16.44
CA PHE A 460 15.20 -4.35 -15.16
C PHE A 460 15.06 -5.87 -15.31
N ARG A 461 14.15 -6.32 -16.19
CA ARG A 461 13.97 -7.75 -16.50
C ARG A 461 15.22 -8.37 -17.11
N LEU A 462 15.90 -7.66 -18.01
CA LEU A 462 17.09 -8.14 -18.72
C LEU A 462 18.35 -8.13 -17.84
N ALA A 463 18.53 -7.11 -16.99
CA ALA A 463 19.66 -7.03 -16.06
C ALA A 463 19.67 -8.21 -15.06
N GLU A 464 18.51 -8.69 -14.63
CA GLU A 464 18.40 -9.85 -13.73
C GLU A 464 18.77 -11.19 -14.39
N LEU A 465 18.56 -11.31 -15.71
CA LEU A 465 18.94 -12.51 -16.48
C LEU A 465 20.46 -12.62 -16.68
N GLU A 466 21.18 -11.49 -16.77
CA GLU A 466 22.64 -11.48 -16.89
C GLU A 466 23.36 -11.72 -15.56
N VAL A 467 22.85 -11.16 -14.46
CA VAL A 467 23.39 -11.41 -13.11
C VAL A 467 23.20 -12.88 -12.72
N GLY A 468 22.06 -13.48 -13.08
CA GLY A 468 21.78 -14.90 -12.85
C GLY A 468 22.74 -15.86 -13.56
N LYS A 469 23.28 -15.47 -14.73
CA LYS A 469 24.30 -16.26 -15.45
C LYS A 469 25.69 -16.15 -14.82
N ARG A 470 26.10 -14.94 -14.40
CA ARG A 470 27.41 -14.72 -13.75
C ARG A 470 27.54 -15.40 -12.39
N GLU A 471 26.43 -15.55 -11.66
CA GLU A 471 26.42 -16.28 -10.38
C GLU A 471 26.44 -17.81 -10.59
N GLN A 472 25.96 -18.31 -11.74
CA GLN A 472 26.06 -19.73 -12.10
C GLN A 472 27.46 -20.10 -12.59
N ASP A 473 28.11 -19.23 -13.36
CA ASP A 473 29.48 -19.45 -13.87
C ASP A 473 30.56 -19.30 -12.78
N SER A 474 30.25 -18.74 -11.61
CA SER A 474 31.20 -18.57 -10.50
C SER A 474 31.12 -19.65 -9.41
N GLU A 475 30.10 -20.52 -9.45
CA GLU A 475 29.99 -21.70 -8.56
C GLU A 475 30.66 -22.96 -9.14
N ASP A 476 31.04 -22.98 -10.43
CA ASP A 476 31.58 -24.16 -11.13
C ASP A 476 33.11 -24.24 -11.24
N VAL A 477 33.87 -23.39 -10.53
CA VAL A 477 35.34 -23.48 -10.49
C VAL A 477 35.79 -23.61 -9.05
N TYR A 478 35.89 -24.84 -8.53
CA TYR A 478 36.86 -25.31 -7.53
C TYR A 478 36.47 -26.71 -7.05
N PHE A 479 36.78 -27.74 -7.83
CA PHE A 479 37.19 -29.07 -7.35
C PHE A 479 37.96 -29.75 -8.48
N GLU A 480 39.28 -29.68 -8.45
CA GLU A 480 40.17 -30.71 -8.98
C GLU A 480 41.56 -30.54 -8.34
N ASP A 481 41.96 -31.64 -7.68
CA ASP A 481 43.22 -32.04 -7.02
C ASP A 481 43.82 -31.22 -5.84
#